data_AF-A0A6P5CFD6-F1
#
_entry.id   AF-A0A6P5CFD6-F1
#
_cell.length_a   1.000
_cell.length_b   1.000
_cell.length_c   1.000
_cell.angle_alpha   90.00
_cell.angle_beta   90.00
_cell.angle_gamma   90.00
#
_symmetry.space_group_name_H-M   'P 1'
#
loop_
_entity.id
_entity.type
_entity.pdbx_description
1 polymer ?
#
loop_
_entity_poly.entity_id
_entity_poly.type
_entity_poly.pdbx_seq_one_letter_code
_entity_poly.pdbx_strand_id
1 'polypeptide(L)'
;MQHTCSSLVPDPSASELTAYLVDIHRARTRRLYFVNLRTRDGTYVWEKITNFEGQPPTPRDKLSCWVYKDRLIYFGGYGCRRHNELQDCFDVHDASWVRPPELFIAQTGFCMTEEQIFWGWHNDVHIFDTKTHSWLQPEIKGGIPPQPRAAHTCAVLGNKGYIFGGRVLQTRMNDLHYLNLDTWTWSGRIPINGENPKHRSWHTLTPIADDTLFLFGGLSADNIPLSDGWIHNVITNCWKQLTHLPKTKPRLWHTACLGKENEIMVFGGSKDDLLSLDTGHCNDLLIFQTQPYSLLRLCLDCIGKNAIILESQISLLPPKLLQQVLKKITFWTAANHREEQRAQKEETENKYQWISSN
;
A
#
# COMPACT_ATOMS: atom_id res chain seq x y z
N MET A 1 10.54 1.14 -11.15
CA MET A 1 10.16 2.41 -10.49
C MET A 1 9.98 2.10 -9.01
N GLN A 2 10.80 2.70 -8.14
CA GLN A 2 10.60 2.60 -6.69
C GLN A 2 9.37 3.48 -6.37
N HIS A 3 8.21 2.89 -6.12
CA HIS A 3 6.97 3.64 -5.95
C HIS A 3 7.01 4.43 -4.63
N THR A 4 7.20 5.75 -4.75
CA THR A 4 6.84 6.76 -3.75
C THR A 4 5.32 6.89 -3.74
N CYS A 5 4.69 6.62 -2.60
CA CYS A 5 3.25 6.64 -2.28
C CYS A 5 2.27 6.95 -3.45
N SER A 6 1.58 5.94 -3.97
CA SER A 6 0.42 6.10 -4.86
C SER A 6 -0.88 5.99 -4.05
N SER A 7 -1.88 6.80 -4.39
CA SER A 7 -3.20 6.75 -3.72
C SER A 7 -4.34 7.01 -4.69
N LEU A 8 -5.44 6.27 -4.51
CA LEU A 8 -6.63 6.36 -5.35
C LEU A 8 -7.67 7.26 -4.67
N VAL A 9 -8.09 8.34 -5.34
CA VAL A 9 -9.14 9.23 -4.83
C VAL A 9 -10.41 9.06 -5.66
N PRO A 10 -11.50 8.55 -5.08
CA PRO A 10 -12.81 8.67 -5.70
C PRO A 10 -13.34 10.10 -5.49
N ASP A 11 -13.61 10.83 -6.57
CA ASP A 11 -14.30 12.12 -6.53
C ASP A 11 -15.82 11.89 -6.42
N PRO A 12 -16.51 12.39 -5.38
CA PRO A 12 -17.95 12.27 -5.20
C PRO A 12 -18.75 13.37 -5.93
N SER A 13 -18.09 14.42 -6.45
CA SER A 13 -18.72 15.51 -7.21
C SER A 13 -18.60 15.38 -8.73
N ALA A 14 -17.70 14.52 -9.22
CA ALA A 14 -17.58 14.21 -10.64
C ALA A 14 -17.73 12.72 -10.88
N SER A 15 -18.26 12.35 -12.05
CA SER A 15 -18.33 10.99 -12.56
C SER A 15 -16.94 10.35 -12.85
N GLU A 16 -15.88 10.76 -12.16
CA GLU A 16 -14.46 10.54 -12.48
C GLU A 16 -13.74 9.83 -11.33
N LEU A 17 -12.99 8.77 -11.64
CA LEU A 17 -12.11 8.11 -10.67
C LEU A 17 -10.69 8.57 -11.02
N THR A 18 -10.00 9.24 -10.10
CA THR A 18 -8.67 9.82 -10.40
C THR A 18 -7.63 9.28 -9.42
N ALA A 19 -6.54 8.75 -9.96
CA ALA A 19 -5.39 8.35 -9.15
C ALA A 19 -4.42 9.51 -9.04
N TYR A 20 -3.89 9.73 -7.85
CA TYR A 20 -2.84 10.72 -7.61
C TYR A 20 -1.55 10.00 -7.23
N LEU A 21 -0.45 10.46 -7.80
CA LEU A 21 0.90 10.02 -7.47
C LEU A 21 1.70 11.25 -7.03
N VAL A 22 2.22 11.19 -5.81
CA VAL A 22 3.03 12.30 -5.27
C VAL A 22 4.44 11.80 -5.14
N ASP A 23 5.28 12.29 -6.05
CA ASP A 23 6.69 12.02 -6.02
C ASP A 23 7.39 13.05 -5.13
N ILE A 24 7.65 12.62 -3.90
CA ILE A 24 8.37 13.39 -2.89
C ILE A 24 9.75 12.73 -2.68
N HIS A 25 10.50 12.47 -3.75
CA HIS A 25 11.72 11.66 -3.67
C HIS A 25 12.93 12.41 -3.07
N ARG A 26 13.89 11.66 -2.52
CA ARG A 26 15.17 12.16 -1.97
C ARG A 26 15.93 13.11 -2.91
N ALA A 27 15.70 13.00 -4.22
CA ALA A 27 16.28 13.86 -5.26
C ALA A 27 15.71 15.30 -5.29
N ARG A 28 15.06 15.77 -4.21
CA ARG A 28 14.48 17.11 -4.05
C ARG A 28 13.34 17.43 -5.03
N THR A 29 12.73 16.43 -5.64
CA THR A 29 11.55 16.63 -6.48
C THR A 29 10.30 16.78 -5.61
N ARG A 30 9.55 17.87 -5.81
CA ARG A 30 8.20 18.09 -5.26
C ARG A 30 7.22 18.01 -6.42
N ARG A 31 7.04 16.82 -6.98
CA ARG A 31 6.23 16.65 -8.18
C ARG A 31 4.95 15.92 -7.84
N LEU A 32 3.84 16.51 -8.22
CA LEU A 32 2.52 15.93 -8.07
C LEU A 32 2.01 15.56 -9.46
N TYR A 33 1.54 14.33 -9.59
CA TYR A 33 0.94 13.82 -10.81
C TYR A 33 -0.43 13.23 -10.51
N PHE A 34 -1.31 13.23 -11.50
CA PHE A 34 -2.57 12.50 -11.43
C PHE A 34 -2.86 11.83 -12.77
N VAL A 35 -3.76 10.85 -12.74
CA VAL A 35 -4.25 10.17 -13.94
C VAL A 35 -5.73 9.85 -13.76
N ASN A 36 -6.53 10.19 -14.77
CA ASN A 36 -7.94 9.84 -14.80
C ASN A 36 -8.08 8.36 -15.18
N LEU A 37 -8.68 7.56 -14.30
CA LEU A 37 -8.85 6.11 -14.47
C LEU A 37 -10.18 5.72 -15.13
N ARG A 38 -11.01 6.67 -15.55
CA ARG A 38 -12.29 6.41 -16.25
C ARG A 38 -12.26 6.74 -17.74
N THR A 39 -11.08 6.91 -18.34
CA THR A 39 -10.94 7.15 -19.77
C THR A 39 -11.58 6.01 -20.57
N ARG A 40 -12.53 6.35 -21.45
CA ARG A 40 -13.34 5.36 -22.21
C ARG A 40 -12.54 4.63 -23.29
N ASP A 41 -11.42 5.21 -23.69
CA ASP A 41 -10.49 4.71 -24.70
C ASP A 41 -9.45 3.74 -24.12
N GLY A 42 -9.44 3.53 -22.79
CA GLY A 42 -8.46 2.68 -22.12
C GLY A 42 -7.03 3.26 -22.11
N THR A 43 -6.85 4.52 -22.51
CA THR A 43 -5.56 5.20 -22.49
C THR A 43 -5.45 6.01 -21.21
N TYR A 44 -4.40 5.79 -20.43
CA TYR A 44 -4.16 6.47 -19.16
C TYR A 44 -2.94 7.38 -19.30
N VAL A 45 -3.17 8.69 -19.21
CA VAL A 45 -2.10 9.70 -19.33
C VAL A 45 -1.87 10.33 -17.97
N TRP A 46 -0.61 10.31 -17.53
CA TRP A 46 -0.19 11.00 -16.32
C TRP A 46 -0.03 12.50 -16.61
N GLU A 47 -0.78 13.31 -15.87
CA GLU A 47 -0.70 14.75 -15.93
C GLU A 47 0.03 15.27 -14.70
N LYS A 48 0.91 16.26 -14.91
CA LYS A 48 1.65 16.89 -13.82
C LYS A 48 0.87 18.10 -13.31
N ILE A 49 0.63 18.15 -12.01
CA ILE A 49 0.07 19.34 -11.35
C ILE A 49 1.22 20.33 -11.12
N THR A 50 1.19 21.44 -11.85
CA THR A 50 2.19 22.52 -11.73
C THR A 50 1.68 23.72 -10.94
N ASN A 51 0.36 23.93 -10.93
CA ASN A 51 -0.28 25.07 -10.29
C ASN A 51 -1.00 24.57 -9.04
N PHE A 52 -0.30 24.61 -7.91
CA PHE A 52 -0.90 24.37 -6.60
C PHE A 52 -0.49 25.49 -5.64
N GLU A 53 -1.35 25.75 -4.67
CA GLU A 53 -1.08 26.73 -3.61
C GLU A 53 -0.56 26.04 -2.33
N GLY A 54 0.00 26.81 -1.41
CA GLY A 54 0.50 26.31 -0.13
C GLY A 54 1.86 25.61 -0.19
N GLN A 55 2.28 25.05 0.95
CA GLN A 55 3.59 24.41 1.12
C GLN A 55 3.45 22.89 1.16
N PRO A 56 4.00 22.15 0.17
CA PRO A 56 4.03 20.70 0.21
C PRO A 56 5.03 20.18 1.25
N PRO A 57 4.91 18.91 1.69
CA PRO A 57 5.90 18.29 2.57
C PRO A 57 7.31 18.33 1.97
N THR A 58 8.32 18.35 2.84
CA THR A 58 9.72 18.27 2.39
C THR A 58 10.00 16.94 1.68
N PRO A 59 10.97 16.88 0.74
CA PRO A 59 11.39 15.65 0.08
C PRO A 59 11.68 14.50 1.07
N ARG A 60 10.95 13.38 0.95
CA ARG A 60 10.92 12.25 1.88
C ARG A 60 10.32 10.99 1.25
N ASP A 61 10.92 9.85 1.54
CA ASP A 61 10.44 8.54 1.09
C ASP A 61 9.59 7.83 2.16
N LYS A 62 8.87 6.78 1.73
CA LYS A 62 8.19 5.81 2.61
C LYS A 62 7.21 6.43 3.61
N LEU A 63 6.59 7.54 3.23
CA LEU A 63 5.40 8.09 3.85
C LEU A 63 4.15 7.29 3.48
N SER A 64 3.08 7.47 4.24
CA SER A 64 1.76 6.91 3.92
C SER A 64 0.79 8.01 3.48
N CYS A 65 -0.31 7.61 2.85
CA CYS A 65 -1.35 8.53 2.39
C CYS A 65 -2.73 7.94 2.63
N TRP A 66 -3.53 8.62 3.44
CA TRP A 66 -4.96 8.36 3.53
C TRP A 66 -5.70 9.18 2.48
N VAL A 67 -6.86 8.66 2.08
CA VAL A 67 -7.79 9.36 1.21
C VAL A 67 -9.10 9.53 1.95
N TYR A 68 -9.55 10.77 2.10
CA TYR A 68 -10.78 11.09 2.83
C TYR A 68 -11.39 12.41 2.35
N LYS A 69 -12.67 12.41 1.96
CA LYS A 69 -13.42 13.61 1.52
C LYS A 69 -12.63 14.48 0.51
N ASP A 70 -12.13 13.89 -0.58
CA ASP A 70 -11.36 14.58 -1.63
C ASP A 70 -10.06 15.23 -1.16
N ARG A 71 -9.47 14.65 -0.11
CA ARG A 71 -8.18 15.06 0.43
C ARG A 71 -7.23 13.88 0.41
N LEU A 72 -6.03 14.14 -0.08
CA LEU A 72 -4.87 13.28 0.13
C LEU A 72 -4.20 13.72 1.43
N ILE A 73 -4.09 12.83 2.40
CA ILE A 73 -3.59 13.14 3.74
C ILE A 73 -2.33 12.31 3.98
N TYR A 74 -1.19 12.96 3.95
CA TYR A 74 0.13 12.35 4.11
C TYR A 74 0.57 12.33 5.56
N PHE A 75 1.22 11.25 5.97
CA PHE A 75 1.82 11.13 7.29
C PHE A 75 3.22 10.49 7.24
N GLY A 76 4.14 11.12 7.96
CA GLY A 76 5.49 10.63 8.22
C GLY A 76 6.41 10.51 7.02
N GLY A 77 7.28 9.51 7.03
CA GLY A 77 8.32 9.28 6.03
C GLY A 77 9.73 9.65 6.49
N TYR A 78 10.74 9.24 5.71
CA TYR A 78 12.15 9.56 5.96
C TYR A 78 12.66 10.55 4.93
N GLY A 79 13.16 11.69 5.37
CA GLY A 79 13.56 12.76 4.45
C GLY A 79 14.41 13.81 5.14
N CYS A 80 14.54 14.95 4.46
CA CYS A 80 15.41 16.02 4.91
C CYS A 80 14.65 17.26 5.40
N ARG A 81 15.27 17.98 6.34
CA ARG A 81 14.86 19.31 6.82
C ARG A 81 16.07 20.22 6.97
N ARG A 82 15.87 21.52 6.78
CA ARG A 82 16.88 22.54 7.09
C ARG A 82 16.90 22.83 8.59
N HIS A 83 17.99 23.39 9.09
CA HIS A 83 18.13 23.77 10.50
C HIS A 83 16.97 24.64 11.01
N ASN A 84 16.55 25.64 10.23
CA ASN A 84 15.45 26.54 10.57
C ASN A 84 14.04 25.90 10.44
N GLU A 85 13.95 24.69 9.90
CA GLU A 85 12.70 23.92 9.73
C GLU A 85 12.57 22.79 10.76
N LEU A 86 13.55 22.65 11.67
CA LEU A 86 13.49 21.67 12.76
C LEU A 86 12.36 22.07 13.71
N GLN A 87 11.41 21.16 13.89
CA GLN A 87 10.27 21.25 14.80
C GLN A 87 10.20 19.93 15.57
N ASP A 88 9.34 19.85 16.60
CA ASP A 88 9.15 18.64 17.43
C ASP A 88 8.62 17.40 16.66
N CYS A 89 8.35 17.55 15.37
CA CYS A 89 7.80 16.50 14.50
C CYS A 89 8.85 15.70 13.71
N PHE A 90 10.12 15.76 14.12
CA PHE A 90 11.26 15.22 13.37
C PHE A 90 12.33 14.57 14.25
N ASP A 91 12.63 13.30 13.98
CA ASP A 91 13.72 12.57 14.65
C ASP A 91 14.96 12.58 13.75
N VAL A 92 15.98 13.35 14.14
CA VAL A 92 17.25 13.46 13.43
C VAL A 92 18.01 12.12 13.49
N HIS A 93 18.37 11.61 12.32
CA HIS A 93 19.22 10.45 12.13
C HIS A 93 20.65 10.83 11.74
N ASP A 94 20.79 11.80 10.82
CA ASP A 94 22.07 12.17 10.22
C ASP A 94 22.07 13.66 9.81
N ALA A 95 23.25 14.25 9.63
CA ALA A 95 23.41 15.63 9.18
C ALA A 95 24.44 15.71 8.04
N SER A 96 24.03 16.30 6.92
CA SER A 96 24.86 16.49 5.74
C SER A 96 25.00 17.98 5.42
N TRP A 97 26.21 18.42 5.12
CA TRP A 97 26.47 19.74 4.58
C TRP A 97 26.23 19.73 3.07
N VAL A 98 25.37 20.63 2.58
CA VAL A 98 25.13 20.74 1.14
C VAL A 98 25.48 22.13 0.65
N ARG A 99 26.27 22.18 -0.43
CA ARG A 99 26.56 23.43 -1.12
C ARG A 99 25.31 23.92 -1.86
N PRO A 100 25.00 25.23 -1.84
CA PRO A 100 23.93 25.80 -2.65
C PRO A 100 24.16 25.52 -4.15
N PRO A 101 23.09 25.43 -4.98
CA PRO A 101 23.24 25.34 -6.43
C PRO A 101 24.04 26.54 -6.98
N GLU A 102 24.93 26.30 -7.96
CA GLU A 102 25.82 27.33 -8.54
C GLU A 102 25.09 28.60 -9.01
N LEU A 103 23.85 28.47 -9.48
CA LEU A 103 23.02 29.59 -9.92
C LEU A 103 22.74 30.61 -8.80
N PHE A 104 22.62 30.15 -7.55
CA PHE A 104 22.39 30.99 -6.38
C PHE A 104 23.67 31.72 -5.92
N ILE A 105 24.83 31.10 -6.15
CA ILE A 105 26.16 31.64 -5.85
C ILE A 105 26.49 32.79 -6.81
N ALA A 106 26.12 32.66 -8.09
CA ALA A 106 26.37 33.67 -9.11
C ALA A 106 25.55 34.97 -8.91
N GLN A 107 24.38 34.89 -8.29
CA GLN A 107 23.47 36.04 -8.13
C GLN A 107 23.68 36.83 -6.82
N THR A 108 24.18 36.21 -5.76
CA THR A 108 24.17 36.83 -4.42
C THR A 108 25.54 37.36 -3.97
N GLY A 109 26.64 36.97 -4.62
CA GLY A 109 27.99 37.46 -4.29
C GLY A 109 28.49 37.09 -2.88
N PHE A 110 27.72 36.30 -2.11
CA PHE A 110 28.11 35.83 -0.79
C PHE A 110 28.94 34.56 -0.90
N CYS A 111 30.09 34.55 -0.22
CA CYS A 111 30.91 33.36 -0.05
C CYS A 111 30.21 32.35 0.88
N MET A 112 30.00 31.15 0.36
CA MET A 112 30.02 29.85 1.05
C MET A 112 29.51 29.85 2.51
N THR A 113 28.21 29.75 2.73
CA THR A 113 27.71 29.04 3.92
C THR A 113 27.15 27.71 3.44
N GLU A 114 27.87 26.62 3.71
CA GLU A 114 27.31 25.28 3.56
C GLU A 114 26.03 25.21 4.41
N GLU A 115 24.89 24.91 3.78
CA GLU A 115 23.65 24.77 4.53
C GLU A 115 23.62 23.38 5.15
N GLN A 116 23.48 23.33 6.48
CA GLN A 116 23.32 22.07 7.19
C GLN A 116 21.92 21.52 6.96
N ILE A 117 21.86 20.31 6.40
CA ILE A 117 20.64 19.56 6.16
C ILE A 117 20.60 18.36 7.08
N PHE A 118 19.50 18.20 7.82
CA PHE A 118 19.27 17.08 8.71
C PHE A 118 18.38 16.05 8.02
N TRP A 119 18.75 14.79 8.12
CA TRP A 119 17.98 13.65 7.62
C TRP A 119 17.37 12.90 8.79
N GLY A 120 16.13 12.46 8.63
CA GLY A 120 15.39 11.91 9.74
C GLY A 120 13.99 11.45 9.40
N TRP A 121 13.32 10.94 10.42
CA TRP A 121 11.93 10.50 10.33
C TRP A 121 10.98 11.63 10.68
N HIS A 122 9.80 11.61 10.10
CA HIS A 122 8.74 12.60 10.32
C HIS A 122 7.50 11.98 10.97
N ASN A 123 6.71 12.78 11.69
CA ASN A 123 5.32 12.50 12.09
C ASN A 123 4.37 13.68 11.84
N ASP A 124 4.75 14.63 10.98
CA ASP A 124 3.86 15.69 10.51
C ASP A 124 2.74 15.13 9.61
N VAL A 125 1.62 15.86 9.55
CA VAL A 125 0.49 15.57 8.65
C VAL A 125 0.43 16.67 7.60
N HIS A 126 0.29 16.30 6.33
CA HIS A 126 0.07 17.25 5.24
C HIS A 126 -1.17 16.88 4.45
N ILE A 127 -1.94 17.87 4.02
CA ILE A 127 -3.16 17.67 3.26
C ILE A 127 -2.99 18.32 1.89
N PHE A 128 -3.27 17.58 0.85
CA PHE A 128 -3.54 18.14 -0.47
C PHE A 128 -5.05 18.05 -0.75
N ASP A 129 -5.68 19.21 -0.88
CA ASP A 129 -7.08 19.34 -1.23
C ASP A 129 -7.22 19.25 -2.76
N THR A 130 -7.85 18.19 -3.26
CA THR A 130 -7.90 17.94 -4.71
C THR A 130 -8.90 18.84 -5.43
N LYS A 131 -9.74 19.59 -4.72
CA LYS A 131 -10.70 20.54 -5.32
C LYS A 131 -10.08 21.91 -5.53
N THR A 132 -9.31 22.35 -4.55
CA THR A 132 -8.63 23.67 -4.59
C THR A 132 -7.21 23.58 -5.11
N HIS A 133 -6.66 22.36 -5.30
CA HIS A 133 -5.26 22.12 -5.60
C HIS A 133 -4.34 22.88 -4.63
N SER A 134 -4.62 22.79 -3.33
CA SER A 134 -3.85 23.50 -2.31
C SER A 134 -3.30 22.54 -1.25
N TRP A 135 -2.09 22.84 -0.80
CA TRP A 135 -1.45 22.18 0.32
C TRP A 135 -1.72 22.95 1.61
N LEU A 136 -2.04 22.22 2.66
CA LEU A 136 -2.14 22.77 4.00
C LEU A 136 -1.68 21.76 5.05
N GLN A 137 -1.19 22.27 6.17
CA GLN A 137 -0.88 21.47 7.34
C GLN A 137 -2.04 21.65 8.34
N PRO A 138 -2.78 20.59 8.70
CA PRO A 138 -3.87 20.70 9.65
C PRO A 138 -3.33 20.98 11.05
N GLU A 139 -4.08 21.77 11.82
CA GLU A 139 -3.85 21.90 13.25
C GLU A 139 -4.33 20.63 13.96
N ILE A 140 -3.40 19.91 14.59
CA ILE A 140 -3.71 18.71 15.38
C ILE A 140 -4.32 19.15 16.70
N LYS A 141 -5.59 18.80 16.92
CA LYS A 141 -6.40 19.30 18.04
C LYS A 141 -6.23 18.54 19.35
N GLY A 142 -5.49 17.44 19.34
CA GLY A 142 -5.18 16.68 20.56
C GLY A 142 -4.78 15.23 20.31
N GLY A 143 -4.60 14.52 21.42
CA GLY A 143 -4.10 13.15 21.43
C GLY A 143 -2.59 13.06 21.29
N ILE A 144 -2.06 11.84 21.39
CA ILE A 144 -0.63 11.57 21.27
C ILE A 144 -0.35 11.03 19.86
N PRO A 145 0.41 11.73 19.01
CA PRO A 145 0.78 11.22 17.70
C PRO A 145 1.74 10.04 17.82
N PRO A 146 1.81 9.16 16.80
CA PRO A 146 2.87 8.18 16.71
C PRO A 146 4.25 8.87 16.65
N GLN A 147 5.29 8.19 17.14
CA GLN A 147 6.67 8.62 16.94
C GLN A 147 7.00 8.80 15.45
N PRO A 148 7.89 9.74 15.09
CA PRO A 148 8.40 9.89 13.74
C PRO A 148 8.83 8.56 13.12
N ARG A 149 8.28 8.25 11.95
CA ARG A 149 8.41 6.91 11.35
C ARG A 149 8.31 6.89 9.84
N ALA A 150 8.87 5.84 9.24
CA ALA A 150 8.79 5.59 7.80
C ALA A 150 8.45 4.11 7.54
N ALA A 151 8.00 3.78 6.33
CA ALA A 151 7.66 2.41 5.94
C ALA A 151 6.62 1.74 6.85
N HIS A 152 5.79 2.54 7.48
CA HIS A 152 4.55 2.12 8.13
C HIS A 152 3.47 1.95 7.06
N THR A 153 2.33 1.39 7.45
CA THR A 153 1.16 1.30 6.57
C THR A 153 0.02 2.14 7.09
N CYS A 154 -0.89 2.46 6.18
CA CYS A 154 -2.10 3.20 6.50
C CYS A 154 -3.34 2.49 5.95
N ALA A 155 -4.47 2.65 6.63
CA ALA A 155 -5.78 2.25 6.14
C ALA A 155 -6.84 3.25 6.62
N VAL A 156 -7.95 3.39 5.88
CA VAL A 156 -9.08 4.24 6.28
C VAL A 156 -10.29 3.35 6.56
N LEU A 157 -10.92 3.54 7.73
CA LEU A 157 -12.23 2.98 8.06
C LEU A 157 -13.11 4.09 8.64
N GLY A 158 -14.26 4.34 8.02
CA GLY A 158 -15.13 5.47 8.38
C GLY A 158 -14.39 6.80 8.30
N ASN A 159 -14.31 7.52 9.43
CA ASN A 159 -13.56 8.77 9.57
C ASN A 159 -12.21 8.61 10.29
N LYS A 160 -11.67 7.40 10.37
CA LYS A 160 -10.41 7.10 11.06
C LYS A 160 -9.35 6.66 10.07
N GLY A 161 -8.24 7.40 10.04
CA GLY A 161 -7.02 7.02 9.34
C GLY A 161 -6.10 6.24 10.27
N TYR A 162 -6.01 4.93 10.10
CA TYR A 162 -5.16 4.04 10.89
C TYR A 162 -3.71 4.07 10.40
N ILE A 163 -2.76 3.93 11.32
CA ILE A 163 -1.33 3.65 11.07
C ILE A 163 -0.92 2.41 11.87
N PHE A 164 -0.21 1.47 11.22
CA PHE A 164 0.39 0.33 11.91
C PHE A 164 1.90 0.24 11.65
N GLY A 165 2.65 -0.03 12.72
CA GLY A 165 4.07 -0.36 12.69
C GLY A 165 4.96 0.71 12.04
N GLY A 166 5.92 0.25 11.24
CA GLY A 166 6.91 1.09 10.57
C GLY A 166 8.27 1.08 11.26
N ARG A 167 9.25 1.72 10.63
CA ARG A 167 10.60 1.92 11.18
C ARG A 167 10.65 3.22 11.97
N VAL A 168 11.12 3.12 13.21
CA VAL A 168 11.45 4.23 14.10
C VAL A 168 12.90 4.04 14.52
N LEU A 169 13.78 4.97 14.16
CA LEU A 169 15.21 4.88 14.44
C LEU A 169 15.81 3.53 13.97
N GLN A 170 16.36 2.76 14.91
CA GLN A 170 17.00 1.47 14.66
C GLN A 170 16.06 0.26 14.83
N THR A 171 14.79 0.49 15.16
CA THR A 171 13.82 -0.59 15.38
C THR A 171 12.60 -0.48 14.47
N ARG A 172 11.76 -1.51 14.50
CA ARG A 172 10.45 -1.54 13.87
C ARG A 172 9.38 -1.64 14.94
N MET A 173 8.22 -1.08 14.66
CA MET A 173 7.11 -1.01 15.62
C MET A 173 6.01 -2.01 15.26
N ASN A 174 5.15 -2.32 16.24
CA ASN A 174 3.89 -3.05 16.10
C ASN A 174 2.74 -2.33 16.81
N ASP A 175 2.86 -1.02 16.98
CA ASP A 175 1.81 -0.19 17.54
C ASP A 175 0.77 0.18 16.48
N LEU A 176 -0.48 0.28 16.91
CA LEU A 176 -1.61 0.73 16.11
C LEU A 176 -2.08 2.07 16.65
N HIS A 177 -2.30 3.03 15.76
CA HIS A 177 -2.86 4.35 16.06
C HIS A 177 -3.92 4.68 15.03
N TYR A 178 -4.83 5.61 15.33
CA TYR A 178 -5.60 6.30 14.31
C TYR A 178 -5.64 7.81 14.53
N LEU A 179 -5.75 8.53 13.42
CA LEU A 179 -6.11 9.94 13.39
C LEU A 179 -7.60 10.04 13.03
N ASN A 180 -8.39 10.72 13.85
CA ASN A 180 -9.74 11.10 13.46
C ASN A 180 -9.63 12.19 12.38
N LEU A 181 -10.07 11.89 11.16
CA LEU A 181 -9.92 12.74 9.98
C LEU A 181 -10.94 13.88 9.91
N ASP A 182 -11.96 13.87 10.77
CA ASP A 182 -12.88 15.00 10.96
C ASP A 182 -12.38 15.97 12.03
N THR A 183 -11.87 15.45 13.15
CA THR A 183 -11.49 16.26 14.32
C THR A 183 -10.00 16.57 14.42
N TRP A 184 -9.17 15.92 13.61
CA TRP A 184 -7.71 16.01 13.65
C TRP A 184 -7.13 15.67 15.04
N THR A 185 -7.70 14.64 15.67
CA THR A 185 -7.30 14.17 17.00
C THR A 185 -6.72 12.77 16.90
N TRP A 186 -5.51 12.57 17.42
CA TRP A 186 -4.90 11.26 17.50
C TRP A 186 -5.49 10.42 18.62
N SER A 187 -5.57 9.11 18.41
CA SER A 187 -6.02 8.17 19.44
C SER A 187 -4.99 7.94 20.55
N GLY A 188 -3.72 8.27 20.31
CA GLY A 188 -2.62 7.61 21.01
C GLY A 188 -2.53 6.12 20.62
N ARG A 189 -1.63 5.40 21.29
CA ARG A 189 -1.46 3.96 21.05
C ARG A 189 -2.73 3.22 21.46
N ILE A 190 -3.33 2.50 20.52
CA ILE A 190 -4.49 1.65 20.78
C ILE A 190 -4.01 0.43 21.58
N PRO A 191 -4.62 0.14 22.75
CA PRO A 191 -4.32 -1.07 23.50
C PRO A 191 -4.81 -2.28 22.72
N ILE A 192 -3.94 -3.29 22.60
CA ILE A 192 -4.22 -4.53 21.88
C ILE A 192 -4.60 -5.61 22.88
N ASN A 193 -5.69 -6.33 22.58
CA ASN A 193 -6.13 -7.47 23.34
C ASN A 193 -5.68 -8.78 22.67
N GLY A 194 -5.05 -9.67 23.43
CA GLY A 194 -4.66 -11.00 22.95
C GLY A 194 -3.36 -11.03 22.14
N GLU A 195 -3.34 -11.83 21.08
CA GLU A 195 -2.19 -11.95 20.18
C GLU A 195 -1.94 -10.65 19.43
N ASN A 196 -0.69 -10.43 19.00
CA ASN A 196 -0.33 -9.24 18.24
C ASN A 196 0.73 -9.59 17.18
N PRO A 197 0.61 -9.07 15.96
CA PRO A 197 1.68 -9.15 14.97
C PRO A 197 3.04 -8.68 15.52
N LYS A 198 4.10 -9.36 15.07
CA LYS A 198 5.49 -8.94 15.32
C LYS A 198 5.75 -7.53 14.78
N HIS A 199 6.71 -6.85 15.40
CA HIS A 199 7.32 -5.60 14.96
C HIS A 199 7.72 -5.65 13.49
N ARG A 200 7.24 -4.71 12.66
CA ARG A 200 7.43 -4.77 11.21
C ARG A 200 7.36 -3.43 10.48
N SER A 201 8.01 -3.37 9.32
CA SER A 201 7.90 -2.29 8.32
C SER A 201 7.68 -2.90 6.93
N TRP A 202 7.36 -2.09 5.92
CA TRP A 202 7.18 -2.55 4.53
C TRP A 202 6.11 -3.65 4.34
N HIS A 203 5.17 -3.74 5.26
CA HIS A 203 4.00 -4.60 5.19
C HIS A 203 2.88 -3.90 4.41
N THR A 204 1.71 -4.52 4.29
CA THR A 204 0.47 -3.88 3.80
C THR A 204 -0.65 -4.02 4.83
N LEU A 205 -1.53 -3.03 4.90
CA LEU A 205 -2.72 -3.01 5.75
C LEU A 205 -3.92 -2.62 4.88
N THR A 206 -4.86 -3.53 4.70
CA THR A 206 -5.97 -3.37 3.75
C THR A 206 -7.31 -3.45 4.49
N PRO A 207 -8.22 -2.47 4.35
CA PRO A 207 -9.57 -2.61 4.87
C PRO A 207 -10.33 -3.68 4.08
N ILE A 208 -10.96 -4.62 4.78
CA ILE A 208 -11.68 -5.76 4.18
C ILE A 208 -13.16 -5.81 4.57
N ALA A 209 -13.53 -5.07 5.60
CA ALA A 209 -14.91 -4.78 6.01
C ALA A 209 -14.91 -3.46 6.78
N ASP A 210 -16.09 -2.95 7.15
CA ASP A 210 -16.25 -1.66 7.84
C ASP A 210 -15.52 -1.58 9.19
N ASP A 211 -15.27 -2.73 9.82
CA ASP A 211 -14.63 -2.86 11.13
C ASP A 211 -13.36 -3.71 11.11
N THR A 212 -12.89 -4.12 9.93
CA THR A 212 -11.89 -5.18 9.81
C THR A 212 -10.76 -4.80 8.87
N LEU A 213 -9.52 -4.93 9.36
CA LEU A 213 -8.29 -4.70 8.61
C LEU A 213 -7.53 -6.01 8.43
N PHE A 214 -6.91 -6.18 7.27
CA PHE A 214 -6.01 -7.30 6.96
C PHE A 214 -4.58 -6.80 6.82
N LEU A 215 -3.68 -7.38 7.60
CA LEU A 215 -2.25 -7.12 7.58
C LEU A 215 -1.53 -8.29 6.89
N PHE A 216 -0.56 -7.99 6.01
CA PHE A 216 0.26 -9.03 5.39
C PHE A 216 1.74 -8.65 5.26
N GLY A 217 2.59 -9.64 5.56
CA GLY A 217 4.02 -9.63 5.28
C GLY A 217 4.79 -8.51 6.00
N GLY A 218 5.79 -7.99 5.29
CA GLY A 218 6.74 -6.99 5.76
C GLY A 218 8.09 -7.58 6.14
N LEU A 219 8.87 -6.79 6.87
CA LEU A 219 10.19 -7.15 7.39
C LEU A 219 10.19 -7.00 8.90
N SER A 220 10.61 -8.02 9.64
CA SER A 220 10.63 -7.99 11.11
C SER A 220 11.72 -7.07 11.68
N ALA A 221 11.68 -6.78 12.98
CA ALA A 221 12.77 -6.07 13.66
C ALA A 221 14.14 -6.76 13.46
N ASP A 222 14.16 -8.09 13.44
CA ASP A 222 15.34 -8.93 13.21
C ASP A 222 15.74 -9.06 11.72
N ASN A 223 15.17 -8.23 10.84
CA ASN A 223 15.37 -8.26 9.38
C ASN A 223 14.98 -9.59 8.72
N ILE A 224 13.95 -10.28 9.24
CA ILE A 224 13.42 -11.51 8.64
C ILE A 224 12.22 -11.16 7.76
N PRO A 225 12.24 -11.50 6.45
CA PRO A 225 11.08 -11.35 5.57
C PRO A 225 9.87 -12.15 6.09
N LEU A 226 8.71 -11.50 6.13
CA LEU A 226 7.49 -12.05 6.72
C LEU A 226 6.50 -12.51 5.63
N SER A 227 5.84 -13.63 5.90
CA SER A 227 4.76 -14.22 5.09
C SER A 227 3.48 -14.43 5.91
N ASP A 228 3.46 -13.97 7.16
CA ASP A 228 2.29 -14.07 8.01
C ASP A 228 1.23 -13.02 7.63
N GLY A 229 -0.02 -13.36 7.88
CA GLY A 229 -1.12 -12.42 7.71
C GLY A 229 -2.07 -12.49 8.89
N TRP A 230 -2.71 -11.35 9.16
CA TRP A 230 -3.49 -11.13 10.35
C TRP A 230 -4.75 -10.36 10.02
N ILE A 231 -5.81 -10.62 10.79
CA ILE A 231 -7.03 -9.85 10.79
C ILE A 231 -7.11 -9.06 12.09
N HIS A 232 -7.39 -7.76 12.00
CA HIS A 232 -7.67 -6.90 13.14
C HIS A 232 -9.13 -6.46 13.11
N ASN A 233 -9.86 -6.68 14.20
CA ASN A 233 -11.17 -6.10 14.40
C ASN A 233 -11.06 -4.83 15.23
N VAL A 234 -11.48 -3.69 14.66
CA VAL A 234 -11.32 -2.37 15.30
C VAL A 234 -12.36 -2.07 16.39
N ILE A 235 -13.39 -2.91 16.53
CA ILE A 235 -14.38 -2.79 17.61
C ILE A 235 -13.85 -3.47 18.87
N THR A 236 -13.28 -4.67 18.72
CA THR A 236 -12.73 -5.46 19.84
C THR A 236 -11.26 -5.15 20.14
N ASN A 237 -10.56 -4.47 19.23
CA ASN A 237 -9.11 -4.24 19.25
C ASN A 237 -8.30 -5.54 19.40
N CYS A 238 -8.78 -6.62 18.77
CA CYS A 238 -8.15 -7.92 18.77
C CYS A 238 -7.52 -8.22 17.41
N TRP A 239 -6.30 -8.76 17.43
CA TRP A 239 -5.69 -9.38 16.27
C TRP A 239 -5.89 -10.90 16.28
N LYS A 240 -6.01 -11.47 15.10
CA LYS A 240 -6.06 -12.92 14.89
C LYS A 240 -5.17 -13.31 13.72
N GLN A 241 -4.21 -14.21 13.95
CA GLN A 241 -3.35 -14.71 12.89
C GLN A 241 -4.12 -15.66 11.96
N LEU A 242 -3.89 -15.53 10.65
CA LEU A 242 -4.38 -16.49 9.67
C LEU A 242 -3.34 -17.60 9.48
N THR A 243 -3.69 -18.81 9.88
CA THR A 243 -2.78 -19.98 9.88
C THR A 243 -2.68 -20.68 8.52
N HIS A 244 -3.62 -20.43 7.61
CA HIS A 244 -3.71 -21.08 6.30
C HIS A 244 -2.89 -20.36 5.20
N LEU A 245 -2.23 -19.25 5.52
CA LEU A 245 -1.47 -18.48 4.54
C LEU A 245 -0.13 -19.16 4.17
N PRO A 246 0.35 -18.98 2.93
CA PRO A 246 1.55 -19.66 2.44
C PRO A 246 2.82 -19.13 3.12
N LYS A 247 3.35 -19.91 4.06
CA LYS A 247 4.57 -19.56 4.82
C LYS A 247 5.82 -19.39 3.95
N THR A 248 5.86 -20.04 2.79
CA THR A 248 6.99 -20.05 1.85
C THR A 248 7.04 -18.84 0.93
N LYS A 249 6.07 -17.91 1.01
CA LYS A 249 5.99 -16.74 0.14
C LYS A 249 6.05 -15.41 0.91
N PRO A 250 7.18 -15.07 1.53
CA PRO A 250 7.33 -13.77 2.19
C PRO A 250 7.30 -12.63 1.19
N ARG A 251 6.76 -11.49 1.62
CA ARG A 251 6.68 -10.27 0.81
C ARG A 251 6.94 -9.07 1.69
N LEU A 252 7.90 -8.24 1.31
CA LEU A 252 8.05 -6.88 1.81
C LEU A 252 8.07 -5.88 0.65
N TRP A 253 7.67 -4.66 0.95
CA TRP A 253 7.60 -3.56 -0.01
C TRP A 253 6.68 -3.87 -1.20
N HIS A 254 5.69 -4.72 -0.94
CA HIS A 254 4.65 -5.10 -1.89
C HIS A 254 3.48 -4.12 -1.79
N THR A 255 2.55 -4.23 -2.73
CA THR A 255 1.27 -3.52 -2.72
C THR A 255 0.14 -4.51 -2.47
N ALA A 256 -0.92 -4.04 -1.82
CA ALA A 256 -2.13 -4.83 -1.60
C ALA A 256 -3.36 -3.97 -1.91
N CYS A 257 -4.38 -4.58 -2.50
CA CYS A 257 -5.67 -3.95 -2.71
C CYS A 257 -6.82 -4.94 -2.52
N LEU A 258 -8.00 -4.41 -2.22
CA LEU A 258 -9.23 -5.19 -2.19
C LEU A 258 -9.76 -5.35 -3.61
N GLY A 259 -9.86 -6.60 -4.05
CA GLY A 259 -10.43 -7.00 -5.33
C GLY A 259 -11.96 -6.89 -5.34
N LYS A 260 -12.55 -6.94 -6.54
CA LYS A 260 -14.01 -6.79 -6.75
C LYS A 260 -14.86 -7.85 -6.04
N GLU A 261 -14.27 -8.99 -5.71
CA GLU A 261 -14.97 -10.11 -5.08
C GLU A 261 -14.57 -10.29 -3.61
N ASN A 262 -14.11 -9.21 -2.95
CA ASN A 262 -13.65 -9.21 -1.56
C ASN A 262 -12.42 -10.11 -1.30
N GLU A 263 -11.67 -10.36 -2.35
CA GLU A 263 -10.38 -11.05 -2.32
C GLU A 263 -9.24 -10.02 -2.23
N ILE A 264 -8.20 -10.34 -1.47
CA ILE A 264 -7.07 -9.43 -1.28
C ILE A 264 -6.00 -9.78 -2.28
N MET A 265 -5.65 -8.81 -3.11
CA MET A 265 -4.68 -8.97 -4.17
C MET A 265 -3.36 -8.34 -3.73
N VAL A 266 -2.34 -9.16 -3.53
CA VAL A 266 -0.97 -8.72 -3.19
C VAL A 266 -0.08 -8.89 -4.40
N PHE A 267 0.53 -7.79 -4.84
CA PHE A 267 1.38 -7.74 -6.02
C PHE A 267 2.73 -7.09 -5.73
N GLY A 268 3.77 -7.60 -6.38
CA GLY A 268 5.10 -6.99 -6.35
C GLY A 268 5.90 -7.32 -5.08
N GLY A 269 6.82 -6.42 -4.76
CA GLY A 269 7.67 -6.48 -3.57
C GLY A 269 8.90 -7.37 -3.74
N SER A 270 9.54 -7.69 -2.61
CA SER A 270 10.68 -8.59 -2.51
C SER A 270 10.40 -9.71 -1.51
N LYS A 271 10.97 -10.88 -1.76
CA LYS A 271 10.99 -12.01 -0.82
C LYS A 271 12.22 -11.99 0.11
N ASP A 272 13.23 -11.21 -0.24
CA ASP A 272 14.52 -11.12 0.44
C ASP A 272 14.69 -9.75 1.12
N ASP A 273 15.55 -9.68 2.14
CA ASP A 273 15.90 -8.39 2.74
C ASP A 273 16.67 -7.52 1.72
N LEU A 274 15.99 -6.50 1.21
CA LEU A 274 16.52 -5.54 0.24
C LEU A 274 17.79 -4.82 0.71
N LEU A 275 18.06 -4.77 2.02
CA LEU A 275 19.30 -4.18 2.54
C LEU A 275 20.51 -5.10 2.38
N SER A 276 20.29 -6.40 2.10
CA SER A 276 21.32 -7.42 1.95
C SER A 276 21.48 -7.92 0.52
N LEU A 277 20.38 -8.12 -0.21
CA LEU A 277 20.34 -8.73 -1.55
C LEU A 277 19.13 -8.18 -2.34
N ASP A 278 19.36 -7.61 -3.52
CA ASP A 278 18.31 -7.00 -4.38
C ASP A 278 17.82 -7.94 -5.51
N THR A 279 18.03 -9.25 -5.37
CA THR A 279 17.64 -10.25 -6.40
C THR A 279 16.25 -10.84 -6.16
N GLY A 280 15.61 -10.50 -5.05
CA GLY A 280 14.38 -11.12 -4.54
C GLY A 280 13.06 -10.57 -5.08
N HIS A 281 13.09 -9.72 -6.11
CA HIS A 281 11.87 -9.06 -6.61
C HIS A 281 10.83 -10.07 -7.13
N CYS A 282 9.59 -9.83 -6.74
CA CYS A 282 8.44 -10.66 -7.07
C CYS A 282 7.57 -9.94 -8.11
N ASN A 283 7.14 -10.65 -9.15
CA ASN A 283 6.19 -10.16 -10.16
C ASN A 283 4.92 -11.03 -10.22
N ASP A 284 4.75 -11.95 -9.27
CA ASP A 284 3.57 -12.78 -9.14
C ASP A 284 2.49 -12.08 -8.29
N LEU A 285 1.25 -12.55 -8.47
CA LEU A 285 0.07 -12.12 -7.74
C LEU A 285 -0.27 -13.17 -6.67
N LEU A 286 -0.41 -12.74 -5.42
CA LEU A 286 -1.00 -13.55 -4.36
C LEU A 286 -2.44 -13.09 -4.15
N ILE A 287 -3.36 -14.05 -4.06
CA ILE A 287 -4.77 -13.78 -3.82
C ILE A 287 -5.15 -14.45 -2.51
N PHE A 288 -5.62 -13.67 -1.54
CA PHE A 288 -6.08 -14.15 -0.26
C PHE A 288 -7.58 -13.97 -0.12
N GLN A 289 -8.26 -15.06 0.19
CA GLN A 289 -9.68 -15.04 0.50
C GLN A 289 -9.85 -14.86 2.01
N THR A 290 -10.46 -13.75 2.42
CA THR A 290 -10.73 -13.46 3.85
C THR A 290 -12.19 -13.62 4.23
N GLN A 291 -13.08 -13.72 3.23
CA GLN A 291 -14.52 -13.88 3.39
C GLN A 291 -15.02 -15.00 2.45
N PRO A 292 -16.12 -15.70 2.80
CA PRO A 292 -16.78 -16.62 1.87
C PRO A 292 -17.17 -15.92 0.57
N TYR A 293 -17.13 -16.64 -0.55
CA TYR A 293 -17.62 -16.11 -1.82
C TYR A 293 -19.12 -15.82 -1.74
N SER A 294 -19.56 -14.77 -2.45
CA SER A 294 -20.98 -14.48 -2.57
C SER A 294 -21.71 -15.64 -3.24
N LEU A 295 -23.00 -15.81 -2.95
CA LEU A 295 -23.84 -16.83 -3.60
C LEU A 295 -23.79 -16.68 -5.13
N LEU A 296 -23.81 -15.44 -5.64
CA LEU A 296 -23.66 -15.16 -7.06
C LEU A 296 -22.34 -15.73 -7.61
N ARG A 297 -21.22 -15.49 -6.92
CA ARG A 297 -19.91 -16.02 -7.36
C ARG A 297 -19.88 -17.55 -7.34
N LEU A 298 -20.42 -18.17 -6.30
CA LEU A 298 -20.53 -19.63 -6.20
C LEU A 298 -21.37 -20.22 -7.34
N CYS A 299 -22.51 -19.61 -7.66
CA CYS A 299 -23.34 -20.01 -8.80
C CYS A 299 -22.60 -19.84 -10.13
N LEU A 300 -21.92 -18.72 -10.33
CA LEU A 300 -21.14 -18.46 -11.54
C LEU A 300 -19.98 -19.47 -11.71
N ASP A 301 -19.31 -19.85 -10.62
CA ASP A 301 -18.27 -20.89 -10.66
C ASP A 301 -18.86 -22.27 -10.95
N CYS A 302 -20.02 -22.60 -10.37
CA CYS A 302 -20.72 -23.84 -10.68
C CYS A 302 -21.06 -23.92 -12.17
N ILE A 303 -21.58 -22.84 -12.76
CA ILE A 303 -21.88 -22.77 -14.20
C ILE A 303 -20.58 -22.88 -15.01
N GLY A 304 -19.53 -22.15 -14.63
CA GLY A 304 -18.25 -22.16 -15.32
C GLY A 304 -17.58 -23.54 -15.37
N LYS A 305 -17.63 -24.29 -14.27
CA LYS A 305 -17.11 -25.67 -14.18
C LYS A 305 -17.93 -26.68 -15.00
N ASN A 306 -19.23 -26.46 -15.09
CA ASN A 306 -20.18 -27.37 -15.74
C ASN A 306 -20.68 -26.81 -17.08
N ALA A 307 -19.85 -26.00 -17.75
CA ALA A 307 -20.24 -25.26 -18.96
C ALA A 307 -20.80 -26.17 -20.06
N ILE A 308 -20.21 -27.36 -20.23
CA ILE A 308 -20.62 -28.35 -21.24
C ILE A 308 -22.03 -28.87 -20.95
N ILE A 309 -22.36 -29.14 -19.68
CA ILE A 309 -23.68 -29.66 -19.29
C ILE A 309 -24.76 -28.58 -19.44
N LEU A 310 -24.38 -27.32 -19.19
CA LEU A 310 -25.31 -26.19 -19.12
C LEU A 310 -25.35 -25.36 -20.41
N GLU A 311 -24.75 -25.83 -21.50
CA GLU A 311 -24.57 -25.06 -22.75
C GLU A 311 -25.90 -24.51 -23.28
N SER A 312 -26.95 -25.34 -23.29
CA SER A 312 -28.28 -24.95 -23.77
C SER A 312 -28.90 -23.83 -22.92
N GLN A 313 -28.71 -23.85 -21.60
CA GLN A 313 -29.27 -22.88 -20.66
C GLN A 313 -28.44 -21.59 -20.61
N ILE A 314 -27.12 -21.66 -20.83
CA ILE A 314 -26.24 -20.48 -20.83
C ILE A 314 -26.68 -19.48 -21.90
N SER A 315 -27.08 -19.96 -23.07
CA SER A 315 -27.57 -19.11 -24.17
C SER A 315 -28.81 -18.28 -23.83
N LEU A 316 -29.58 -18.70 -22.81
CA LEU A 316 -30.82 -18.04 -22.39
C LEU A 316 -30.60 -16.94 -21.34
N LEU A 317 -29.36 -16.76 -20.86
CA LEU A 317 -29.07 -15.80 -19.80
C LEU A 317 -29.12 -14.35 -20.29
N PRO A 318 -29.57 -13.40 -19.42
CA PRO A 318 -29.51 -11.98 -19.74
C PRO A 318 -28.07 -11.53 -20.08
N PRO A 319 -27.88 -10.55 -20.99
CA PRO A 319 -26.55 -10.21 -21.53
C PRO A 319 -25.47 -9.90 -20.47
N LYS A 320 -25.84 -9.18 -19.41
CA LYS A 320 -24.91 -8.86 -18.30
C LYS A 320 -24.43 -10.12 -17.58
N LEU A 321 -25.33 -11.06 -17.34
CA LEU A 321 -25.01 -12.31 -16.64
C LEU A 321 -24.26 -13.27 -17.57
N LEU A 322 -24.66 -13.33 -18.84
CA LEU A 322 -23.96 -14.11 -19.87
C LEU A 322 -22.49 -13.70 -19.97
N GLN A 323 -22.18 -12.40 -20.00
CA GLN A 323 -20.79 -11.93 -20.01
C GLN A 323 -19.99 -12.36 -18.76
N GLN A 324 -20.63 -12.38 -17.58
CA GLN A 324 -19.97 -12.85 -16.35
C GLN A 324 -19.73 -14.36 -16.40
N VAL A 325 -20.71 -15.13 -16.87
CA VAL A 325 -20.60 -16.58 -17.05
C VAL A 325 -19.50 -16.93 -18.05
N LEU A 326 -19.47 -16.30 -19.23
CA LEU A 326 -18.44 -16.55 -20.24
C LEU A 326 -17.02 -16.31 -19.68
N LYS A 327 -16.81 -15.23 -18.91
CA LYS A 327 -15.53 -14.98 -18.24
C LYS A 327 -15.14 -16.10 -17.27
N LYS A 328 -16.10 -16.67 -16.54
CA LYS A 328 -15.86 -17.77 -15.60
C LYS A 328 -15.62 -19.08 -16.32
N ILE A 329 -16.31 -19.35 -17.44
CA ILE A 329 -16.02 -20.48 -18.31
C ILE A 329 -14.57 -20.41 -18.78
N THR A 330 -14.15 -19.29 -19.37
CA THR A 330 -12.75 -19.10 -19.82
C THR A 330 -11.76 -19.28 -18.67
N PHE A 331 -12.06 -18.73 -17.49
CA PHE A 331 -11.23 -18.89 -16.31
C PHE A 331 -11.05 -20.36 -15.92
N TRP A 332 -12.14 -21.12 -15.79
CA TRP A 332 -12.10 -22.53 -15.39
C TRP A 332 -11.48 -23.42 -16.45
N THR A 333 -11.72 -23.16 -17.75
CA THR A 333 -11.02 -23.85 -18.84
C THR A 333 -9.50 -23.66 -18.74
N ALA A 334 -9.04 -22.44 -18.50
CA ALA A 334 -7.62 -22.15 -18.32
C ALA A 334 -7.05 -22.66 -16.98
N ALA A 335 -7.87 -22.78 -15.94
CA ALA A 335 -7.46 -23.36 -14.66
C ALA A 335 -7.23 -24.86 -14.80
N ASN A 336 -8.21 -25.59 -15.37
CA ASN A 336 -8.12 -27.03 -15.60
C ASN A 336 -6.91 -27.36 -16.48
N HIS A 337 -6.70 -26.62 -17.56
CA HIS A 337 -5.53 -26.83 -18.43
C HIS A 337 -4.18 -26.66 -17.69
N ARG A 338 -4.10 -25.71 -16.75
CA ARG A 338 -2.88 -25.52 -15.94
C ARG A 338 -2.69 -26.63 -14.91
N GLU A 339 -3.77 -27.14 -14.34
CA GLU A 339 -3.72 -28.29 -13.44
C GLU A 339 -3.27 -29.55 -14.18
N GLU A 340 -3.79 -29.80 -15.39
CA GLU A 340 -3.37 -30.90 -16.27
C GLU A 340 -1.87 -30.81 -16.59
N GLN A 341 -1.37 -29.63 -16.95
CA GLN A 341 0.06 -29.43 -17.22
C GLN A 341 0.94 -29.66 -15.99
N ARG A 342 0.47 -29.26 -14.79
CA ARG A 342 1.20 -29.53 -13.54
C ARG A 342 1.26 -31.01 -13.23
N ALA A 343 0.13 -31.71 -13.35
CA ALA A 343 0.08 -33.15 -13.13
C ALA A 343 1.02 -33.91 -14.09
N GLN A 344 1.01 -33.54 -15.38
CA GLN A 344 1.94 -34.12 -16.36
C GLN A 344 3.41 -33.85 -16.02
N LYS A 345 3.73 -32.65 -15.53
CA LYS A 345 5.09 -32.29 -15.12
C LYS A 345 5.55 -33.07 -13.89
N GLU A 346 4.70 -33.22 -12.89
CA GLU A 346 4.96 -34.00 -11.69
C GLU A 346 5.12 -35.49 -12.01
N GLU A 347 4.29 -36.05 -12.91
CA GLU A 347 4.46 -37.43 -13.40
C GLU A 347 5.79 -37.62 -14.14
N THR A 348 6.18 -36.63 -14.94
CA THR A 348 7.45 -36.67 -15.68
C THR A 348 8.65 -36.60 -14.73
N GLU A 349 8.64 -35.67 -13.77
CA GLU A 349 9.70 -35.53 -12.75
C GLU A 349 9.81 -36.78 -11.87
N ASN A 350 8.69 -37.37 -11.45
CA ASN A 350 8.67 -38.64 -10.70
C ASN A 350 9.22 -39.79 -11.53
N LYS A 351 8.91 -39.85 -12.83
CA LYS A 351 9.45 -40.87 -13.74
C LYS A 351 10.97 -40.73 -13.94
N TYR A 352 11.48 -39.49 -14.04
CA TYR A 352 12.92 -39.24 -14.09
C TYR A 352 13.64 -39.59 -12.78
N GLN A 353 13.04 -39.28 -11.62
CA GLN A 353 13.59 -39.69 -10.32
C GLN A 353 13.63 -41.22 -10.16
N TRP A 354 12.63 -41.93 -10.68
CA TRP A 354 12.60 -43.39 -10.63
C TRP A 354 13.68 -44.03 -11.52
N ILE A 355 13.97 -43.43 -12.68
CA ILE A 355 15.05 -43.88 -13.59
C ILE A 355 16.44 -43.56 -13.03
N SER A 356 16.61 -42.46 -12.29
CA SER A 356 17.91 -42.12 -11.66
C SER A 356 18.21 -42.87 -10.36
N SER A 357 17.23 -43.61 -9.83
CA SER A 357 17.34 -44.35 -8.55
C SER A 357 17.46 -45.87 -8.72
N ASN A 358 17.39 -46.35 -9.97
CA ASN A 358 17.64 -47.73 -10.41
C ASN A 358 18.87 -47.75 -11.30
#